data_AF-A0A2G6H463-F1
#
_entry.id   AF-A0A2G6H463-F1
#
_cell.length_a   1.000
_cell.length_b   1.000
_cell.length_c   1.000
_cell.angle_alpha   90.00
_cell.angle_beta   90.00
_cell.angle_gamma   90.00
#
_symmetry.space_group_name_H-M   'P 1'
#
loop_
_entity.id
_entity.type
_entity.pdbx_description
1 polymer ?
#
loop_
_entity_poly.entity_id
_entity_poly.type
_entity_poly.pdbx_seq_one_letter_code
_entity_poly.pdbx_strand_id
1 'polypeptide(L)'
;MKYLNVFAMVFAVWAFTACKTIYSDRELSREEEEVSSSLSFQDQILGEWKLISFDKPLNPNMSVPEKEAYEKFLEELRSVYRLTLFGDGSYQRTTLKATERGRWRMTDGDSRIVLFSEGGVESYFEVREYVEPLLLLVENHEGEEYLYHLHRN
;
A
#
# COMPACT_ATOMS: atom_id res chain seq x y z
N MET A 1 48.34 1.31 -32.37
CA MET A 1 48.88 -0.04 -32.60
C MET A 1 49.91 -0.36 -31.52
N LYS A 2 49.86 -1.60 -31.00
CA LYS A 2 50.80 -2.30 -30.08
C LYS A 2 50.50 -2.27 -28.56
N TYR A 3 49.66 -3.24 -28.20
CA TYR A 3 49.71 -4.24 -27.10
C TYR A 3 50.77 -4.05 -25.99
N LEU A 4 50.39 -4.05 -24.69
CA LEU A 4 49.97 -5.16 -23.80
C LEU A 4 51.18 -5.90 -23.18
N ASN A 5 50.99 -6.27 -21.89
CA ASN A 5 51.75 -7.22 -21.05
C ASN A 5 52.99 -6.67 -20.32
N VAL A 6 53.28 -6.97 -19.05
CA VAL A 6 52.73 -7.99 -18.11
C VAL A 6 53.24 -7.69 -16.68
N PHE A 7 52.35 -7.89 -15.69
CA PHE A 7 52.54 -8.59 -14.41
C PHE A 7 53.86 -8.51 -13.61
N ALA A 8 53.73 -8.25 -12.30
CA ALA A 8 54.21 -9.04 -11.14
C ALA A 8 54.39 -8.13 -9.90
N MET A 9 53.61 -8.33 -8.81
CA MET A 9 54.02 -8.96 -7.54
C MET A 9 55.06 -8.14 -6.73
N VAL A 10 55.03 -7.93 -5.41
CA VAL A 10 54.39 -8.60 -4.27
C VAL A 10 54.61 -7.72 -3.01
N PHE A 11 53.60 -7.72 -2.13
CA PHE A 11 53.55 -7.47 -0.67
C PHE A 11 54.71 -6.78 0.08
N ALA A 12 54.35 -5.79 0.90
CA ALA A 12 54.99 -5.56 2.20
C ALA A 12 53.94 -5.10 3.23
N VAL A 13 53.57 -6.01 4.12
CA VAL A 13 52.81 -5.77 5.35
C VAL A 13 53.79 -5.26 6.41
N TRP A 14 53.52 -4.10 7.00
CA TRP A 14 54.10 -3.70 8.29
C TRP A 14 53.01 -3.03 9.14
N ALA A 15 52.34 -3.82 9.96
CA ALA A 15 51.68 -3.34 11.16
C ALA A 15 52.69 -3.48 12.31
N PHE A 16 53.04 -2.40 13.00
CA PHE A 16 53.44 -2.45 14.42
C PHE A 16 53.43 -1.05 15.05
N THR A 17 52.51 -0.90 16.00
CA THR A 17 52.61 -0.15 17.27
C THR A 17 52.78 1.37 17.26
N ALA A 18 51.65 2.08 17.26
CA ALA A 18 51.53 3.37 17.92
C ALA A 18 51.38 3.15 19.45
N CYS A 19 52.41 3.52 20.21
CA CYS A 19 52.27 3.80 21.63
C CYS A 19 51.36 5.02 21.81
N LYS A 20 50.25 4.81 22.53
CA LYS A 20 49.75 5.64 23.64
C LYS A 20 50.17 7.11 23.59
N THR A 21 49.20 8.04 23.58
CA THR A 21 49.00 9.06 24.65
C THR A 21 48.06 10.20 24.19
N ILE A 22 46.94 10.34 24.94
CA ILE A 22 46.11 11.54 25.21
C ILE A 22 45.04 11.98 24.18
N TYR A 23 43.81 11.58 24.51
CA TYR A 23 42.57 12.37 24.59
C TYR A 23 42.57 13.78 23.96
N SER A 24 41.74 13.94 22.93
CA SER A 24 40.86 15.11 22.80
C SER A 24 39.61 14.70 22.02
N ASP A 25 38.70 14.04 22.73
CA ASP A 25 37.29 13.89 22.35
C ASP A 25 36.66 15.27 22.15
N ARG A 26 36.44 15.67 20.90
CA ARG A 26 35.31 16.52 20.45
C ARG A 26 35.38 16.81 18.95
N GLU A 27 35.29 15.77 18.14
CA GLU A 27 34.69 15.89 16.81
C GLU A 27 33.57 14.86 16.70
N LEU A 28 32.49 15.13 17.42
CA LEU A 28 31.19 14.57 17.12
C LEU A 28 30.64 15.33 15.92
N SER A 29 31.19 15.00 14.74
CA SER A 29 30.46 15.10 13.49
C SER A 29 29.30 14.12 13.60
N ARG A 30 28.24 14.57 14.28
CA ARG A 30 26.94 13.94 14.24
C ARG A 30 26.45 14.12 12.82
N GLU A 31 26.84 13.19 11.97
CA GLU A 31 26.06 12.83 10.79
C GLU A 31 24.65 12.59 11.33
N GLU A 32 23.80 13.60 11.14
CA GLU A 32 22.36 13.42 11.22
C GLU A 32 22.01 12.49 10.05
N GLU A 33 22.15 11.20 10.32
CA GLU A 33 21.53 10.14 9.57
C GLU A 33 20.02 10.42 9.69
N GLU A 34 19.49 11.15 8.73
CA GLU A 34 18.06 11.22 8.44
C GLU A 34 17.63 9.78 8.15
N VAL A 35 17.29 9.04 9.21
CA VAL A 35 16.54 7.81 9.12
C VAL A 35 15.17 8.23 8.59
N SER A 36 15.08 8.36 7.27
CA SER A 36 13.82 8.31 6.54
C SER A 36 13.25 6.93 6.82
N SER A 37 12.55 6.78 7.96
CA SER A 37 11.74 5.61 8.23
C SER A 37 10.60 5.67 7.23
N SER A 38 10.83 5.14 6.03
CA SER A 38 9.78 4.90 5.08
C SER A 38 8.75 4.02 5.78
N LEU A 39 7.60 4.59 6.14
CA LEU A 39 6.48 3.82 6.67
C LEU A 39 6.20 2.66 5.73
N SER A 40 5.92 1.47 6.28
CA SER A 40 5.54 0.34 5.43
C SER A 40 4.29 0.71 4.63
N PHE A 41 4.09 0.13 3.45
CA PHE A 41 2.86 0.41 2.69
C PHE A 41 1.61 0.08 3.50
N GLN A 42 1.67 -0.99 4.30
CA GLN A 42 0.61 -1.35 5.24
C GLN A 42 0.27 -0.21 6.21
N ASP A 43 1.27 0.50 6.75
CA ASP A 43 1.05 1.65 7.63
C ASP A 43 0.46 2.84 6.88
N GLN A 44 0.87 3.03 5.62
CA GLN A 44 0.39 4.13 4.77
C GLN A 44 -1.11 4.02 4.47
N ILE A 45 -1.67 2.81 4.35
CA ILE A 45 -3.09 2.61 4.02
C ILE A 45 -4.03 2.53 5.24
N LEU A 46 -3.53 2.68 6.46
CA LEU A 46 -4.36 2.68 7.68
C LEU A 46 -5.30 3.88 7.75
N GLY A 47 -6.47 3.73 8.37
CA GLY A 47 -7.44 4.80 8.56
C GLY A 47 -8.73 4.61 7.76
N GLU A 48 -9.55 5.66 7.71
CA GLU A 48 -10.85 5.66 7.05
C GLU A 48 -10.74 6.10 5.59
N TRP A 49 -11.38 5.32 4.72
CA TRP A 49 -11.46 5.50 3.30
C TRP A 49 -12.91 5.61 2.85
N LYS A 50 -13.23 6.69 2.15
CA LYS A 50 -14.56 6.98 1.62
C LYS A 50 -14.59 6.77 0.12
N LEU A 51 -15.65 6.11 -0.37
CA LEU A 51 -15.86 5.95 -1.81
C LEU A 51 -16.22 7.29 -2.47
N ILE A 52 -15.47 7.65 -3.51
CA ILE A 52 -15.73 8.85 -4.33
C ILE A 52 -16.19 8.50 -5.74
N SER A 53 -15.73 7.37 -6.28
CA SER A 53 -16.18 6.80 -7.55
C SER A 53 -16.18 5.29 -7.49
N PHE A 54 -17.07 4.67 -8.26
CA PHE A 54 -17.14 3.22 -8.43
C PHE A 54 -17.46 2.91 -9.87
N ASP A 55 -16.58 2.15 -10.51
CA ASP A 55 -16.71 1.77 -11.91
C ASP A 55 -16.86 0.26 -12.02
N LYS A 56 -17.86 -0.18 -12.77
CA LYS A 56 -18.05 -1.58 -13.15
C LYS A 56 -18.39 -1.66 -14.64
N PRO A 57 -18.11 -2.78 -15.33
CA PRO A 57 -18.58 -3.01 -16.68
C PRO A 57 -20.10 -2.85 -16.78
N LEU A 58 -20.54 -1.93 -17.63
CA LEU A 58 -21.96 -1.72 -17.88
C LEU A 58 -22.44 -2.68 -18.97
N ASN A 59 -23.62 -3.26 -18.76
CA ASN A 59 -24.31 -3.96 -19.83
C ASN A 59 -24.70 -2.95 -20.93
N PRO A 60 -24.17 -3.06 -22.15
CA PRO A 60 -24.46 -2.10 -23.22
C PRO A 60 -25.95 -2.09 -23.63
N ASN A 61 -26.69 -3.16 -23.32
CA ASN A 61 -28.11 -3.31 -23.64
C ASN A 61 -29.04 -2.80 -22.53
N MET A 62 -28.50 -2.10 -21.52
CA MET A 62 -29.28 -1.54 -20.43
C MET A 62 -30.28 -0.48 -20.95
N SER A 63 -31.55 -0.64 -20.59
CA SER A 63 -32.61 0.31 -20.88
C SER A 63 -32.42 1.63 -20.11
N VAL A 64 -33.11 2.70 -20.55
CA VAL A 64 -33.02 4.01 -19.87
C VAL A 64 -33.42 3.92 -18.39
N PRO A 65 -34.54 3.28 -18.00
CA PRO A 65 -34.91 3.17 -16.59
C PRO A 65 -33.89 2.40 -15.73
N GLU A 66 -33.24 1.39 -16.30
CA GLU A 66 -32.18 0.64 -15.61
C GLU A 66 -30.93 1.49 -15.39
N LYS A 67 -30.58 2.35 -16.35
CA LYS A 67 -29.46 3.31 -16.21
C LYS A 67 -29.74 4.30 -15.08
N GLU A 68 -30.94 4.89 -15.05
CA GLU A 68 -31.34 5.82 -13.97
C GLU A 68 -31.31 5.13 -12.59
N ALA A 69 -31.81 3.90 -12.50
CA ALA A 69 -31.75 3.12 -11.26
C ALA A 69 -30.31 2.82 -10.83
N TYR A 70 -29.43 2.54 -11.79
CA TYR A 70 -28.02 2.31 -11.53
C TYR A 70 -27.29 3.58 -11.07
N GLU A 71 -27.54 4.72 -11.72
CA GLU A 71 -26.97 6.02 -11.31
C GLU A 71 -27.38 6.37 -9.88
N LYS A 72 -28.66 6.19 -9.54
CA LYS A 72 -29.15 6.37 -8.17
C LYS A 72 -28.46 5.43 -7.18
N PHE A 73 -28.29 4.16 -7.55
CA PHE A 73 -27.54 3.20 -6.74
C PHE A 73 -26.09 3.66 -6.49
N LEU A 74 -25.42 4.21 -7.50
CA LEU A 74 -24.06 4.73 -7.36
C LEU A 74 -23.98 5.95 -6.43
N GLU A 75 -24.95 6.86 -6.52
CA GLU A 75 -25.05 8.00 -5.59
C GLU A 75 -25.22 7.54 -4.14
N GLU A 76 -26.16 6.62 -3.91
CA GLU A 76 -26.38 6.04 -2.59
C GLU A 76 -25.12 5.34 -2.09
N LEU A 77 -24.49 4.51 -2.93
CA LEU A 77 -23.28 3.76 -2.58
C LEU A 77 -22.14 4.70 -2.18
N ARG A 78 -21.88 5.77 -2.94
CA ARG A 78 -20.85 6.78 -2.61
C ARG A 78 -21.14 7.50 -1.30
N SER A 79 -22.42 7.74 -0.99
CA SER A 79 -22.78 8.42 0.25
C SER A 79 -22.46 7.58 1.49
N VAL A 80 -22.69 6.26 1.42
CA VAL A 80 -22.62 5.34 2.56
C VAL A 80 -21.30 4.56 2.64
N TYR A 81 -20.67 4.22 1.51
CA TYR A 81 -19.53 3.30 1.52
C TYR A 81 -18.34 3.88 2.29
N ARG A 82 -17.86 3.10 3.27
CA ARG A 82 -16.65 3.39 4.05
C ARG A 82 -15.86 2.11 4.28
N LEU A 83 -14.55 2.20 4.24
CA LEU A 83 -13.63 1.14 4.63
C LEU A 83 -12.63 1.72 5.64
N THR A 84 -12.56 1.14 6.83
CA THR A 84 -11.59 1.53 7.86
C THR A 84 -10.65 0.37 8.12
N LEU A 85 -9.35 0.59 7.94
CA LEU A 85 -8.29 -0.37 8.23
C LEU A 85 -7.55 0.05 9.51
N PHE A 86 -7.59 -0.79 10.53
CA PHE A 86 -6.94 -0.52 11.81
C PHE A 86 -5.58 -1.20 11.90
N GLY A 87 -4.62 -0.56 12.57
CA GLY A 87 -3.25 -1.06 12.74
C GLY A 87 -3.14 -2.34 13.58
N ASP A 88 -4.19 -2.71 14.31
CA ASP A 88 -4.28 -3.98 15.03
C ASP A 88 -4.68 -5.17 14.12
N GLY A 89 -4.85 -4.93 12.83
CA GLY A 89 -5.28 -5.91 11.83
C GLY A 89 -6.79 -6.17 11.82
N SER A 90 -7.60 -5.35 12.49
CA SER A 90 -9.06 -5.36 12.34
C SER A 90 -9.53 -4.38 11.27
N TYR A 91 -10.72 -4.59 10.71
CA TYR A 91 -11.34 -3.66 9.77
C TYR A 91 -12.83 -3.45 10.07
N GLN A 92 -13.38 -2.35 9.55
CA GLN A 92 -14.81 -2.13 9.44
C GLN A 92 -15.14 -1.68 8.02
N ARG A 93 -16.13 -2.29 7.38
CA ARG A 93 -16.62 -1.89 6.05
C ARG A 93 -18.12 -1.63 6.11
N THR A 94 -18.54 -0.45 5.70
CA THR A 94 -19.94 -0.05 5.61
C THR A 94 -20.34 0.00 4.14
N THR A 95 -21.47 -0.62 3.81
CA THR A 95 -22.07 -0.64 2.46
C THR A 95 -23.56 -0.27 2.57
N LEU A 96 -24.29 -0.25 1.45
CA LEU A 96 -25.73 -0.02 1.46
C LEU A 96 -26.53 -1.06 2.26
N LYS A 97 -26.03 -2.30 2.37
CA LYS A 97 -26.77 -3.40 3.00
C LYS A 97 -26.45 -3.56 4.48
N ALA A 98 -25.20 -3.35 4.87
CA ALA A 98 -24.73 -3.64 6.21
C ALA A 98 -23.41 -2.92 6.53
N THR A 99 -23.10 -2.88 7.82
CA THR A 99 -21.74 -2.68 8.32
C THR A 99 -21.20 -4.03 8.77
N GLU A 100 -20.06 -4.43 8.22
CA GLU A 100 -19.34 -5.65 8.57
C GLU A 100 -18.01 -5.30 9.25
N ARG A 101 -17.51 -6.27 10.02
CA ARG A 101 -16.23 -6.21 10.73
C ARG A 101 -15.50 -7.53 10.56
N GLY A 102 -14.20 -7.48 10.83
CA GLY A 102 -13.39 -8.68 10.81
C GLY A 102 -11.91 -8.37 10.88
N ARG A 103 -11.10 -9.26 10.29
CA ARG A 103 -9.65 -9.14 10.23
C ARG A 103 -9.22 -8.80 8.81
N TRP A 104 -8.09 -8.10 8.66
CA TRP A 104 -7.49 -7.87 7.36
C TRP A 104 -5.99 -8.11 7.39
N ARG A 105 -5.42 -8.31 6.21
CA ARG A 105 -3.96 -8.34 6.01
C ARG A 105 -3.61 -7.95 4.58
N MET A 106 -2.36 -7.57 4.38
CA MET A 106 -1.75 -7.51 3.06
C MET A 106 -1.23 -8.89 2.66
N THR A 107 -1.31 -9.21 1.36
CA THR A 107 -0.67 -10.37 0.74
C THR A 107 0.06 -9.95 -0.53
N ASP A 108 0.80 -10.88 -1.13
CA ASP A 108 1.44 -10.72 -2.45
C ASP A 108 2.46 -9.56 -2.52
N GLY A 109 3.16 -9.29 -1.43
CA GLY A 109 4.16 -8.20 -1.38
C GLY A 109 3.51 -6.82 -1.38
N ASP A 110 2.45 -6.65 -0.59
CA ASP A 110 1.70 -5.41 -0.40
C ASP A 110 0.85 -4.95 -1.59
N SER A 111 0.59 -5.83 -2.56
CA SER A 111 -0.28 -5.51 -3.70
C SER A 111 -1.74 -5.95 -3.51
N ARG A 112 -2.06 -6.68 -2.44
CA ARG A 112 -3.41 -7.22 -2.23
C ARG A 112 -3.86 -7.08 -0.78
N ILE A 113 -5.06 -6.53 -0.59
CA ILE A 113 -5.77 -6.50 0.70
C ILE A 113 -6.73 -7.70 0.73
N VAL A 114 -6.68 -8.46 1.82
CA VAL A 114 -7.65 -9.53 2.08
C VAL A 114 -8.45 -9.20 3.33
N LEU A 115 -9.78 -9.18 3.21
CA LEU A 115 -10.71 -8.96 4.31
C LEU A 115 -11.35 -10.30 4.70
N PHE A 116 -11.23 -10.68 5.96
CA PHE A 116 -11.83 -11.87 6.56
C PHE A 116 -12.99 -11.43 7.44
N SER A 117 -14.21 -11.55 6.94
CA SER A 117 -15.40 -11.22 7.73
C SER A 117 -15.59 -12.20 8.88
N GLU A 118 -16.25 -11.77 9.95
CA GLU A 118 -16.64 -12.65 11.06
C GLU A 118 -17.55 -13.81 10.61
N GLY A 119 -18.24 -13.66 9.48
CA GLY A 119 -19.07 -14.71 8.86
C GLY A 119 -18.30 -15.75 8.05
N GLY A 120 -16.96 -15.66 7.99
CA GLY A 120 -16.10 -16.57 7.23
C GLY A 120 -16.06 -16.32 5.72
N VAL A 121 -16.66 -15.22 5.25
CA VAL A 121 -16.54 -14.76 3.86
C VAL A 121 -15.25 -13.96 3.70
N GLU A 122 -14.50 -14.25 2.64
CA GLU A 122 -13.30 -13.51 2.25
C GLU A 122 -13.59 -12.57 1.09
N SER A 123 -13.10 -11.32 1.17
CA SER A 123 -13.08 -10.37 0.06
C SER A 123 -11.64 -10.01 -0.29
N TYR A 124 -11.33 -9.91 -1.58
CA TYR A 124 -9.99 -9.66 -2.08
C TYR A 124 -9.98 -8.37 -2.89
N PHE A 125 -9.05 -7.48 -2.58
CA PHE A 125 -8.84 -6.24 -3.32
C PHE A 125 -7.39 -6.16 -3.76
N GLU A 126 -7.15 -5.96 -5.05
CA GLU A 126 -5.83 -5.59 -5.55
C GLU A 126 -5.67 -4.07 -5.42
N VAL A 127 -4.51 -3.65 -4.91
CA VAL A 127 -4.13 -2.24 -4.87
C VAL A 127 -3.53 -1.89 -6.23
N ARG A 128 -4.27 -1.14 -7.04
CA ARG A 128 -3.81 -0.72 -8.37
C ARG A 128 -3.04 0.59 -8.32
N GLU A 129 -3.44 1.51 -7.46
CA GLU A 129 -2.80 2.81 -7.29
C GLU A 129 -2.97 3.31 -5.85
N TYR A 130 -1.91 3.92 -5.30
CA TYR A 130 -1.97 4.67 -4.05
C TYR A 130 -1.15 5.95 -4.22
N VAL A 131 -1.84 7.08 -4.10
CA VAL A 131 -1.26 8.42 -4.11
C VAL A 131 -2.07 9.22 -3.09
N GLU A 132 -1.57 9.35 -1.86
CA GLU A 132 -2.26 10.07 -0.78
C GLU A 132 -2.85 11.40 -1.28
N PRO A 133 -4.17 11.65 -1.10
CA PRO A 133 -5.14 10.92 -0.28
C PRO A 133 -6.02 9.89 -1.03
N LEU A 134 -5.57 9.39 -2.18
CA LEU A 134 -6.31 8.50 -3.06
C LEU A 134 -5.80 7.05 -3.01
N LEU A 135 -6.74 6.12 -3.02
CA LEU A 135 -6.49 4.68 -3.10
C LEU A 135 -7.44 4.06 -4.13
N LEU A 136 -6.88 3.37 -5.13
CA LEU A 136 -7.63 2.62 -6.12
C LEU A 136 -7.54 1.12 -5.82
N LEU A 137 -8.69 0.54 -5.47
CA LEU A 137 -8.83 -0.89 -5.24
C LEU A 137 -9.58 -1.56 -6.38
N VAL A 138 -9.20 -2.79 -6.70
CA VAL A 138 -9.85 -3.60 -7.73
C VAL A 138 -10.34 -4.91 -7.11
N GLU A 139 -11.63 -5.17 -7.23
CA GLU A 139 -12.23 -6.46 -6.91
C GLU A 139 -12.56 -7.19 -8.20
N ASN A 140 -12.14 -8.45 -8.31
CA ASN A 140 -12.47 -9.30 -9.45
C ASN A 140 -13.65 -10.19 -9.09
N HIS A 141 -14.77 -10.06 -9.80
CA HIS A 141 -15.94 -10.90 -9.61
C HIS A 141 -16.39 -11.47 -10.95
N GLU A 142 -16.37 -12.80 -11.07
CA GLU A 142 -16.78 -13.54 -12.29
C GLU A 142 -16.04 -13.10 -13.58
N GLY A 143 -14.80 -12.63 -13.45
CA GLY A 143 -13.98 -12.15 -14.57
C GLY A 143 -14.22 -10.68 -14.93
N GLU A 144 -15.05 -9.97 -14.17
CA GLU A 144 -15.25 -8.53 -14.29
C GLU A 144 -14.47 -7.78 -13.20
N GLU A 145 -13.87 -6.64 -13.58
CA GLU A 145 -13.17 -5.75 -12.66
C GLU A 145 -14.11 -4.69 -12.09
N TYR A 146 -14.14 -4.57 -10.77
CA TYR A 146 -14.88 -3.55 -10.04
C TYR A 146 -13.86 -2.60 -9.41
N LEU A 147 -13.89 -1.34 -9.83
CA LEU A 147 -12.91 -0.33 -9.41
C LEU A 147 -13.52 0.55 -8.33
N TYR A 148 -12.83 0.63 -7.19
CA TYR A 148 -13.21 1.45 -6.05
C TYR A 148 -12.20 2.59 -5.94
N HIS A 149 -12.62 3.80 -6.28
CA HIS A 149 -11.83 5.00 -6.03
C HIS A 149 -12.17 5.51 -4.64
N LEU A 150 -11.20 5.43 -3.74
CA LEU A 150 -11.33 5.81 -2.35
C LEU A 150 -10.51 7.06 -2.06
N HIS A 151 -11.03 7.92 -1.19
CA HIS A 151 -10.37 9.10 -0.66
C HIS A 151 -10.27 9.00 0.86
N ARG A 152 -9.12 9.37 1.43
CA ARG A 152 -8.90 9.38 2.87
C ARG A 152 -9.75 10.46 3.55
N ASN A 153 -10.46 10.09 4.62
CA ASN A 153 -11.24 11.05 5.43
C ASN A 153 -10.41 11.61 6.58
#